data_AF-A0A922ZX36-F1
#
_entry.id   AF-A0A922ZX36-F1
#
_cell.length_a   1.000
_cell.length_b   1.000
_cell.length_c   1.000
_cell.angle_alpha   90.00
_cell.angle_beta   90.00
_cell.angle_gamma   90.00
#
_symmetry.space_group_name_H-M   'P 1'
#
loop_
_entity.id
_entity.type
_entity.pdbx_description
1 polymer ?
#
loop_
_entity_poly.entity_id
_entity_poly.type
_entity_poly.pdbx_seq_one_letter_code
_entity_poly.pdbx_strand_id
1 'polypeptide(L)'
;MKSWSLLVPWSPLVPHMKDQDDILMKVDPILRIIGGNWETFLAVDAPEAEMKLFRKHERAGRLLEEGSFLETMERLLDCRFKPREDLDRKKCER
;
A
#
# COMPACT_ATOMS: atom_id res chain seq x y z
N MET A 1 20.67 10.26 -15.19
CA MET A 1 19.68 9.64 -14.27
C MET A 1 20.12 9.93 -12.85
N LYS A 2 19.36 10.73 -12.09
CA LYS A 2 19.66 10.94 -10.67
C LYS A 2 19.45 9.59 -9.99
N SER A 3 20.48 9.05 -9.36
CA SER A 3 20.39 7.81 -8.59
C SER A 3 19.45 8.05 -7.41
N TRP A 4 18.28 7.40 -7.42
CA TRP A 4 17.31 7.45 -6.32
C TRP A 4 17.80 6.67 -5.08
N SER A 5 19.01 6.10 -5.15
CA SER A 5 19.54 5.14 -4.18
C SER A 5 19.92 5.72 -2.81
N LEU A 6 19.79 7.02 -2.57
CA LEU A 6 20.37 7.66 -1.38
C LEU A 6 19.41 8.40 -0.46
N LEU A 7 18.10 8.49 -0.75
CA LEU A 7 17.25 9.45 -0.03
C LEU A 7 16.25 8.92 0.99
N VAL A 8 16.14 7.60 1.20
CA VAL A 8 15.27 7.07 2.27
C VAL A 8 15.75 5.70 2.74
N PRO A 9 16.45 5.62 3.89
CA PRO A 9 16.88 4.35 4.50
C PRO A 9 15.72 3.41 4.86
N TRP A 10 14.52 3.96 4.99
CA TRP A 10 13.30 3.24 5.39
C TRP A 10 12.37 2.93 4.22
N SER A 11 12.78 3.23 2.98
CA SER A 11 11.93 2.94 1.83
C SER A 11 12.04 1.46 1.46
N PRO A 12 10.94 0.68 1.51
CA PRO A 12 10.95 -0.72 1.11
C PRO A 12 11.08 -0.89 -0.41
N LEU A 13 11.10 0.22 -1.17
CA LEU A 13 11.15 0.22 -2.63
C LEU A 13 12.43 -0.43 -3.20
N VAL A 14 13.57 -0.21 -2.55
CA VAL A 14 14.86 -0.71 -3.04
C VAL A 14 14.93 -2.24 -2.98
N PRO A 15 14.54 -2.89 -1.87
CA PRO A 15 14.35 -4.34 -1.84
C PRO A 15 13.42 -4.85 -2.95
N HIS A 16 12.26 -4.22 -3.15
CA HIS A 16 11.30 -4.63 -4.20
C HIS A 16 11.91 -4.60 -5.61
N MET A 17 12.62 -3.54 -5.96
CA MET A 17 13.25 -3.38 -7.27
C MET A 17 14.43 -4.35 -7.50
N LYS A 18 14.97 -4.94 -6.43
CA LYS A 18 16.10 -5.88 -6.47
C LYS A 18 15.67 -7.33 -6.25
N ASP A 19 14.37 -7.58 -6.22
CA ASP A 19 13.76 -8.86 -5.87
C ASP A 19 14.29 -9.43 -4.53
N GLN A 20 14.55 -8.56 -3.56
CA GLN A 20 15.05 -8.92 -2.23
C GLN A 20 13.95 -8.80 -1.19
N ASP A 21 13.81 -9.85 -0.37
CA ASP A 21 12.99 -9.80 0.82
C ASP A 21 13.46 -8.69 1.78
N ASP A 22 12.52 -8.07 2.48
CA ASP A 22 12.82 -7.13 3.56
C ASP A 22 12.15 -7.53 4.87
N ILE A 23 12.28 -6.66 5.89
CA ILE A 23 11.73 -6.90 7.23
C ILE A 23 10.19 -6.85 7.27
N LEU A 24 9.54 -6.28 6.26
CA LEU A 24 8.10 -6.07 6.18
C LEU A 24 7.42 -6.99 5.15
N MET A 25 8.16 -7.54 4.19
CA MET A 25 7.58 -8.21 3.03
C MET A 25 8.49 -9.31 2.45
N LYS A 26 7.84 -10.39 1.98
CA LYS A 26 8.43 -11.39 1.09
C LYS A 26 8.11 -11.06 -0.37
N VAL A 27 9.13 -11.03 -1.22
CA VAL A 27 8.98 -10.58 -2.61
C VAL A 27 8.25 -11.62 -3.46
N ASP A 28 8.60 -12.91 -3.34
CA ASP A 28 8.04 -13.98 -4.18
C ASP A 28 6.49 -14.05 -4.16
N PRO A 29 5.80 -13.98 -3.00
CA PRO A 29 4.34 -13.92 -2.97
C PRO A 29 3.75 -12.73 -3.75
N ILE A 30 4.39 -11.56 -3.70
CA ILE A 30 3.89 -10.37 -4.39
C ILE A 30 4.14 -10.48 -5.89
N LEU A 31 5.31 -10.95 -6.31
CA LEU A 31 5.61 -11.19 -7.73
C LEU A 31 4.62 -12.16 -8.38
N ARG A 32 4.16 -13.17 -7.62
CA ARG A 32 3.10 -14.10 -8.06
C ARG A 32 1.75 -13.42 -8.25
N ILE A 33 1.40 -12.44 -7.42
CA ILE A 33 0.16 -11.67 -7.56
C ILE A 33 0.20 -10.79 -8.81
N ILE A 34 1.31 -10.09 -9.05
CA ILE A 34 1.44 -9.21 -10.22
C ILE A 34 1.72 -9.99 -11.52
N GLY A 35 2.13 -11.26 -11.43
CA GLY A 35 2.35 -12.14 -12.58
C GLY A 35 3.62 -11.81 -13.39
N GLY A 36 4.62 -11.20 -12.77
CA GLY A 36 5.82 -10.73 -13.47
C GLY A 36 6.81 -10.02 -12.57
N ASN A 37 7.55 -9.05 -13.14
CA ASN A 37 8.47 -8.18 -12.40
C ASN A 37 7.89 -6.77 -12.20
N TRP A 38 8.47 -6.04 -11.26
CA TRP A 38 8.03 -4.68 -10.92
C TRP A 38 8.17 -3.69 -12.06
N GLU A 39 9.22 -3.79 -12.86
CA GLU A 39 9.46 -2.86 -13.98
C GLU A 39 8.34 -2.93 -15.02
N THR A 40 7.95 -4.15 -15.39
CA THR A 40 6.88 -4.39 -16.37
C THR A 40 5.53 -3.98 -15.80
N PHE A 41 5.27 -4.31 -14.53
CA PHE A 41 4.01 -3.96 -13.87
C PHE A 41 3.82 -2.44 -13.76
N LEU A 42 4.87 -1.71 -13.37
CA LEU A 42 4.82 -0.26 -13.20
C LEU A 42 4.82 0.52 -14.52
N ALA A 43 5.22 -0.11 -15.62
CA ALA A 43 5.15 0.48 -16.96
C ALA A 43 3.71 0.51 -17.54
N VAL A 44 2.77 -0.21 -16.92
CA VAL A 44 1.37 -0.23 -17.34
C VAL A 44 0.64 0.97 -16.76
N ASP A 45 0.07 1.81 -17.64
CA ASP A 45 -0.81 2.90 -17.22
C ASP A 45 -2.12 2.34 -16.66
N ALA A 46 -2.49 2.78 -15.45
CA ALA A 46 -3.78 2.46 -14.87
C ALA A 46 -4.90 3.24 -15.61
N PRO A 47 -6.04 2.61 -15.91
CA PRO A 47 -7.19 3.30 -16.48
C PRO A 47 -7.62 4.50 -15.62
N GLU A 48 -8.00 5.62 -16.24
CA GLU A 48 -8.40 6.84 -15.51
C GLU A 48 -9.56 6.61 -14.52
N ALA A 49 -10.45 5.66 -14.82
CA ALA A 49 -11.53 5.26 -13.91
C ALA A 49 -11.00 4.63 -12.62
N GLU A 50 -9.99 3.75 -12.71
CA GLU A 50 -9.31 3.14 -11.57
C GLU A 50 -8.47 4.18 -10.81
N MET A 51 -7.77 5.06 -11.52
CA MET A 51 -7.03 6.16 -10.90
C MET A 51 -7.94 7.09 -10.07
N LYS A 52 -9.15 7.38 -10.56
CA LYS A 52 -10.14 8.16 -9.78
C LYS A 52 -10.58 7.45 -8.52
N LEU A 53 -10.76 6.13 -8.58
CA LEU A 53 -11.05 5.33 -7.39
C LEU A 53 -9.88 5.40 -6.40
N PHE A 54 -8.64 5.16 -6.85
CA PHE A 54 -7.45 5.26 -6.01
C PHE A 54 -7.34 6.62 -5.32
N ARG A 55 -7.48 7.73 -6.05
CA ARG A 55 -7.45 9.08 -5.46
C ARG A 55 -8.56 9.33 -4.44
N LYS A 56 -9.75 8.75 -4.63
CA LYS A 56 -10.84 8.83 -3.66
C LYS A 56 -10.48 8.12 -2.36
N HIS A 57 -9.90 6.93 -2.44
CA HIS A 57 -9.49 6.12 -1.29
C HIS A 57 -8.26 6.69 -0.56
N GLU A 58 -7.29 7.23 -1.30
CA GLU A 58 -6.13 7.95 -0.74
C GLU A 58 -6.54 9.12 0.16
N ARG A 59 -7.52 9.92 -0.29
CA ARG A 59 -8.03 11.07 0.49
C ARG A 59 -8.76 10.65 1.75
N ALA A 60 -9.55 9.58 1.68
CA ALA A 60 -10.27 9.04 2.82
C ALA A 60 -9.33 8.33 3.82
N GLY A 61 -8.14 7.91 3.36
CA GLY A 61 -7.25 7.03 4.12
C GLY A 61 -7.87 5.67 4.44
N ARG A 62 -8.98 5.31 3.76
CA ARG A 62 -9.59 3.99 3.84
C ARG A 62 -8.94 3.11 2.79
N LEU A 63 -8.50 1.93 3.21
CA LEU A 63 -8.04 0.89 2.31
C LEU A 63 -9.15 0.60 1.29
N LEU A 64 -8.77 0.28 0.07
CA LEU A 64 -9.68 0.05 -1.06
C LEU A 64 -10.65 -1.12 -0.88
N GLU A 65 -10.51 -1.89 0.19
CA GLU A 65 -11.28 -3.10 0.42
C GLU A 65 -12.59 -2.88 1.18
N GLU A 66 -13.47 -3.86 0.97
CA GLU A 66 -14.76 -4.03 1.61
C GLU A 66 -14.63 -4.08 3.14
N GLY A 67 -15.69 -3.75 3.89
CA GLY A 67 -15.64 -3.69 5.36
C GLY A 67 -15.13 -4.98 6.03
N SER A 68 -15.30 -6.12 5.37
CA SER A 68 -14.83 -7.44 5.79
C SER A 68 -13.30 -7.55 5.93
N PHE A 69 -12.54 -6.82 5.12
CA PHE A 69 -11.08 -6.77 5.24
C PHE A 69 -10.66 -5.99 6.48
N LEU A 70 -11.31 -4.84 6.71
CA LEU A 70 -11.03 -4.02 7.89
C LEU A 70 -11.32 -4.80 9.16
N GLU A 71 -12.47 -5.46 9.26
CA GLU A 71 -12.82 -6.34 10.39
C GLU A 71 -11.79 -7.45 10.61
N THR A 72 -11.27 -8.04 9.52
CA THR A 72 -10.22 -9.05 9.59
C THR A 72 -8.91 -8.47 10.13
N MET A 73 -8.50 -7.30 9.66
CA MET A 73 -7.30 -6.60 10.14
C MET A 73 -7.44 -6.17 11.60
N GLU A 74 -8.60 -5.65 12.01
CA GLU A 74 -8.88 -5.28 13.39
C GLU A 74 -8.76 -6.47 14.33
N ARG A 75 -9.28 -7.63 13.90
CA ARG A 75 -9.18 -8.89 14.65
C ARG A 75 -7.74 -9.40 14.73
N LEU A 76 -6.98 -9.33 13.64
CA LEU A 76 -5.59 -9.80 13.61
C LEU A 76 -4.65 -8.91 14.42
N LEU A 77 -4.90 -7.60 14.42
CA LEU A 77 -4.05 -6.62 15.09
C LEU A 77 -4.56 -6.23 16.49
N ASP A 78 -5.69 -6.78 16.93
CA ASP A 78 -6.41 -6.42 18.15
C ASP A 78 -6.57 -4.91 18.33
N CYS A 79 -6.90 -4.22 17.24
CA CYS A 79 -6.99 -2.76 17.18
C CYS A 79 -8.23 -2.36 16.39
N ARG A 80 -9.07 -1.45 16.92
CA ARG A 80 -10.24 -0.94 16.17
C ARG A 80 -9.89 0.32 15.39
N PHE A 81 -10.09 0.29 14.09
CA PHE A 81 -10.01 1.43 13.20
C PHE A 81 -11.36 2.18 13.20
N LYS A 82 -11.41 3.33 13.87
CA LYS A 82 -12.63 4.16 13.86
C LYS A 82 -12.96 4.58 12.42
N PRO A 83 -14.23 4.43 11.96
CA PRO A 83 -14.66 4.98 10.69
C PRO A 83 -14.34 6.48 10.64
N ARG A 84 -13.51 6.91 9.67
CA ARG A 84 -13.34 8.34 9.38
C ARG A 84 -14.52 8.80 8.53
N GLU A 85 -15.55 9.32 9.19
CA GLU A 85 -16.41 10.30 8.53
C GLU A 85 -15.58 11.57 8.36
N ASP A 86 -15.27 11.82 7.09
CA ASP A 86 -14.90 13.08 6.46
C ASP A 86 -14.48 14.22 7.41
N LEU A 87 -13.17 14.52 7.39
CA LEU A 87 -12.57 15.81 7.74
C LEU A 87 -12.86 16.34 9.16
N ASP A 88 -12.24 15.74 10.18
CA ASP A 88 -11.39 16.53 11.09
C ASP A 88 -10.52 15.64 11.97
N ARG A 89 -9.22 15.96 11.96
CA ARG A 89 -8.10 15.24 12.57
C ARG A 89 -8.39 14.80 14.01
N LYS A 90 -8.56 13.49 14.25
CA LYS A 90 -8.36 12.89 15.59
C LYS A 90 -7.52 11.62 15.57
N LYS A 91 -6.67 11.54 16.59
CA LYS A 91 -5.50 10.68 16.78
C LYS A 91 -5.94 9.31 17.31
N CYS A 92 -5.21 8.23 16.99
CA CYS A 92 -5.25 7.00 17.78
C CYS A 92 -4.89 7.34 19.22
N GLU A 93 -5.85 7.22 20.14
CA GLU A 93 -5.56 7.14 21.56
C GLU A 93 -5.15 5.71 21.88
N ARG A 94 -4.01 5.58 22.56
CA ARG A 94 -3.52 4.33 23.15
C ARG A 94 -4.17 4.13 24.51
#